data_AF-A0A925NWS1-F1
#
_entry.id   AF-A0A925NWS1-F1
#
_cell.length_a   1.000
_cell.length_b   1.000
_cell.length_c   1.000
_cell.angle_alpha   90.00
_cell.angle_beta   90.00
_cell.angle_gamma   90.00
#
_symmetry.space_group_name_H-M   'P 1'
#
loop_
_entity.id
_entity.type
_entity.pdbx_description
1 polymer ?
#
loop_
_entity_poly.entity_id
_entity_poly.type
_entity_poly.pdbx_seq_one_letter_code
_entity_poly.pdbx_strand_id
1 'polypeptide(L)' 'KMIPVVMLTSSREEPDLKKCYELGVNAYVVKPVNFKDFFDAVKQLGIFWALLNELPSDGG' A
#
# COMPACT_ATOMS: atom_id res chain seq x y z
N LYS A 1 -12.10 0.02 -14.25
CA LYS A 1 -10.87 -0.74 -13.90
C LYS A 1 -10.31 -0.19 -12.60
N MET A 2 -10.44 -0.92 -11.50
CA MET A 2 -9.90 -0.52 -10.19
C MET A 2 -8.62 -1.31 -9.93
N ILE A 3 -7.47 -0.63 -9.99
CA ILE A 3 -6.18 -1.24 -9.65
C ILE A 3 -5.85 -0.84 -8.22
N PRO A 4 -5.62 -1.79 -7.29
CA PRO A 4 -5.18 -1.44 -5.94
C PRO A 4 -3.83 -0.72 -5.97
N VAL A 5 -3.77 0.48 -5.39
CA VAL A 5 -2.56 1.30 -5.27
C VAL A 5 -2.15 1.40 -3.80
N VAL A 6 -0.91 1.03 -3.50
CA VAL A 6 -0.29 1.22 -2.19
C VAL A 6 0.85 2.22 -2.32
N MET A 7 0.78 3.33 -1.60
CA MET A 7 1.86 4.32 -1.54
C MET A 7 2.94 3.87 -0.55
N LEU A 8 4.21 3.92 -0.97
CA LEU A 8 5.37 3.63 -0.12
C LEU A 8 6.33 4.82 -0.14
N THR A 9 6.47 5.52 0.98
CA THR A 9 7.20 6.81 1.01
C THR A 9 7.94 7.03 2.32
N SER A 10 9.01 7.82 2.30
CA SER A 10 9.76 8.20 3.50
C SER A 10 9.07 9.30 4.33
N SER A 11 8.05 9.97 3.77
CA SER A 11 7.30 11.04 4.45
C SER A 11 6.35 10.46 5.51
N ARG A 12 6.39 11.05 6.72
CA ARG A 12 5.41 10.85 7.80
C ARG A 12 4.49 12.06 7.98
N GLU A 13 4.53 13.02 7.07
CA GLU A 13 3.79 14.27 7.21
C GLU A 13 2.28 14.01 7.01
N GLU A 14 1.49 14.35 8.02
CA GLU A 14 0.02 14.23 8.04
C GLU A 14 -0.69 14.82 6.79
N PRO A 15 -0.25 15.98 6.23
CA PRO A 15 -0.85 16.52 5.01
C PRO A 15 -0.74 15.60 3.78
N ASP A 16 0.31 14.79 3.68
CA ASP A 16 0.51 13.87 2.55
C ASP A 16 -0.42 12.65 2.65
N LEU A 17 -0.66 12.16 3.87
CA LEU A 17 -1.49 10.98 4.12
C LEU A 17 -2.95 11.22 3.70
N LYS A 18 -3.55 12.30 4.21
CA LYS A 18 -4.95 12.62 3.90
C LYS A 18 -5.16 12.84 2.40
N LYS A 19 -4.26 13.59 1.76
CA LYS A 19 -4.30 13.87 0.33
C LYS A 19 -4.17 12.60 -0.52
N CYS A 20 -3.32 11.66 -0.12
CA CYS A 20 -3.20 10.39 -0.84
C CYS A 20 -4.50 9.58 -0.81
N TYR A 21 -5.16 9.50 0.35
CA TYR A 21 -6.45 8.81 0.46
C TYR A 21 -7.57 9.52 -0.33
N GLU A 22 -7.59 10.85 -0.34
CA GLU A 22 -8.53 11.63 -1.18
C GLU A 22 -8.32 11.37 -2.69
N LEU A 23 -7.09 11.06 -3.11
CA LEU A 23 -6.75 10.71 -4.50
C LEU A 23 -7.02 9.23 -4.85
N GLY A 24 -7.55 8.45 -3.91
CA GLY A 24 -8.02 7.08 -4.17
C GLY A 24 -6.96 5.98 -3.99
N VAL A 25 -5.90 6.22 -3.21
CA VAL A 25 -5.01 5.11 -2.82
C VAL A 25 -5.73 4.17 -1.85
N ASN A 26 -5.39 2.88 -1.92
CA ASN A 26 -5.98 1.86 -1.05
C ASN A 26 -5.24 1.74 0.28
N ALA A 27 -3.95 2.07 0.28
CA ALA A 27 -3.13 2.07 1.49
C ALA A 27 -1.93 3.02 1.39
N TYR A 28 -1.43 3.45 2.54
CA TYR A 28 -0.24 4.26 2.70
C TYR A 28 0.72 3.59 3.68
N VAL A 29 1.97 3.38 3.26
CA VAL A 29 3.02 2.72 4.03
C VAL A 29 4.22 3.66 4.12
N VAL A 30 4.62 3.98 5.36
CA VAL A 30 5.88 4.69 5.58
C VAL A 30 7.02 3.69 5.39
N LYS A 31 7.96 4.00 4.50
CA LYS A 31 9.11 3.16 4.20
C LYS A 31 9.89 2.89 5.49
N PRO A 32 10.03 1.62 5.90
CA PRO A 32 10.88 1.28 7.03
C PRO A 32 12.32 1.70 6.75
N VAL A 33 12.96 2.34 7.72
CA VAL A 33 14.35 2.81 7.60
C VAL A 33 15.31 1.62 7.67
N ASN A 34 15.00 0.62 8.48
CA ASN A 34 15.78 -0.60 8.58
C ASN A 34 15.49 -1.53 7.39
N PHE A 35 16.55 -2.00 6.73
CA PHE A 35 16.46 -2.88 5.57
C PHE A 35 15.74 -4.21 5.86
N LYS A 36 15.97 -4.79 7.05
CA LYS A 36 15.30 -6.03 7.46
C LYS A 36 13.79 -5.79 7.60
N ASP A 37 13.40 -4.71 8.27
CA ASP A 37 12.00 -4.36 8.47
C ASP A 37 11.31 -4.05 7.13
N PHE A 38 12.03 -3.43 6.19
CA PHE A 38 11.56 -3.22 4.82
C PHE A 38 11.28 -4.55 4.11
N PHE A 39 12.24 -5.48 4.15
CA PHE A 39 12.08 -6.78 3.50
C PHE A 39 10.93 -7.60 4.10
N ASP A 40 10.81 -7.59 5.43
CA ASP A 40 9.72 -8.27 6.14
C ASP A 40 8.36 -7.65 5.77
N ALA A 41 8.25 -6.32 5.69
CA ALA A 41 7.02 -5.63 5.28
C ALA A 41 6.62 -5.94 3.83
N VAL A 42 7.57 -5.91 2.89
CA VAL A 42 7.30 -6.24 1.47
C VAL A 42 6.87 -7.70 1.32
N LYS A 43 7.50 -8.62 2.05
CA LYS A 43 7.12 -10.04 2.04
C LYS A 43 5.69 -10.25 2.55
N GLN A 44 5.31 -9.57 3.64
CA GLN A 44 3.94 -9.63 4.17
C GLN A 44 2.91 -9.05 3.20
N LEU A 45 3.20 -7.91 2.58
CA LEU A 45 2.35 -7.33 1.54
C LEU A 45 2.14 -8.29 0.36
N GLY A 46 3.22 -8.91 -0.11
CA GLY A 46 3.15 -9.87 -1.21
C GLY A 46 2.25 -11.07 -0.90
N ILE A 47 2.35 -11.62 0.30
CA ILE A 47 1.50 -12.75 0.75
C ILE A 47 0.03 -12.32 0.82
N PHE A 48 -0.25 -11.16 1.42
CA PHE A 48 -1.61 -10.64 1.55
C PHE A 48 -2.29 -10.47 0.18
N TRP A 49 -1.59 -9.83 -0.78
CA TRP A 49 -2.11 -9.63 -2.13
C TRP A 49 -2.19 -10.92 -2.96
N ALA A 50 -1.28 -11.87 -2.76
CA ALA A 50 -1.30 -13.12 -3.53
C ALA A 50 -2.34 -14.14 -3.05
N LEU A 51 -2.57 -14.21 -1.73
CA LEU A 51 -3.32 -15.32 -1.12
C LEU A 51 -4.65 -14.91 -0.47
N LEU A 52 -4.78 -13.67 -0.02
CA LEU A 52 -5.91 -13.26 0.81
C LEU A 52 -6.81 -12.22 0.16
N ASN A 53 -6.25 -11.32 -0.65
CA ASN A 53 -7.04 -10.25 -1.23
C ASN A 53 -7.82 -10.68 -2.46
N GLU A 54 -9.09 -10.34 -2.46
CA GLU A 54 -9.92 -10.35 -3.65
C GLU A 54 -9.64 -9.07 -4.43
N LEU A 55 -9.06 -9.21 -5.62
CA LEU A 55 -8.92 -8.08 -6.52
C LEU A 55 -10.32 -7.59 -6.89
N PRO A 56 -10.53 -6.27 -7.01
CA PRO A 56 -11.81 -5.76 -7.47
C PRO A 56 -12.12 -6.43 -8.82
N SER A 57 -13.20 -7.23 -8.86
CA SER A 57 -13.68 -7.78 -10.11
C SER A 57 -13.97 -6.62 -11.03
N ASP A 58 -13.34 -6.59 -12.21
CA ASP A 58 -13.80 -5.72 -13.29
C ASP A 58 -15.25 -6.14 -13.51
N GLY A 59 -16.19 -5.34 -12.99
CA GLY A 59 -17.61 -5.59 -13.17
C GLY A 59 -17.86 -5.74 -14.66
N GLY A 60 -18.18 -6.97 -15.07
CA GLY A 60 -18.87 -7.22 -16.33
C GLY A 60 -20.27 -6.67 -16.25
#